data_AF-A0A5K3EYL0-F1
#
_entry.id   AF-A0A5K3EYL0-F1
#
_cell.length_a   1.000
_cell.length_b   1.000
_cell.length_c   1.000
_cell.angle_alpha   90.00
_cell.angle_beta   90.00
_cell.angle_gamma   90.00
#
_symmetry.space_group_name_H-M   'P 1'
#
loop_
_entity.id
_entity.type
_entity.pdbx_description
1 polymer ?
#
loop_
_entity_poly.entity_id
_entity_poly.type
_entity_poly.pdbx_seq_one_letter_code
_entity_poly.pdbx_strand_id
1 'polypeptide(L)'
;MLETSHLQNPFTSLLSDEPVDPLPNPPKAFEKALLRYWLTQDLVVCDVELKCHLITLLFLRCRLSDDSGALKLIPVCRGRISHAGLEPTDVNFVDTIDGLFIYVGPTASKREREGAWSEARKYLSNMQRPYMSVHFLKAGQKSYEFDEIWDDYE
;
A
#
# COMPACT_ATOMS: atom_id res chain seq x y z
N MET A 1 26.87 27.63 45.71
CA MET A 1 25.45 27.25 45.56
C MET A 1 25.03 27.73 44.19
N LEU A 2 24.67 26.81 43.29
CA LEU A 2 24.19 27.12 41.94
C LEU A 2 22.66 27.10 41.99
N GLU A 3 22.03 28.27 41.82
CA GLU A 3 20.58 28.36 41.67
C GLU A 3 20.19 27.97 40.24
N THR A 4 19.48 26.86 40.12
CA THR A 4 18.87 26.40 38.86
C THR A 4 17.56 27.16 38.64
N SER A 5 17.52 28.04 37.65
CA SER A 5 16.31 28.73 37.20
C SER A 5 15.30 27.75 36.62
N HIS A 6 14.19 27.54 37.32
CA HIS A 6 13.01 26.85 36.81
C HIS A 6 12.40 27.65 35.65
N LEU A 7 12.56 27.16 34.42
CA LEU A 7 11.76 27.61 33.28
C LEU A 7 10.34 27.04 33.44
N GLN A 8 9.42 27.88 33.90
CA GLN A 8 8.02 27.52 34.04
C GLN A 8 7.35 27.64 32.67
N ASN A 9 6.88 26.50 32.13
CA ASN A 9 6.19 26.47 30.84
C ASN A 9 4.88 27.26 30.94
N PRO A 10 4.65 28.27 30.08
CA PRO A 10 3.47 29.14 30.16
C PRO A 10 2.17 28.46 29.74
N PHE A 11 2.20 27.17 29.35
CA PHE A 11 1.04 26.45 28.82
C PHE A 11 0.25 25.65 29.86
N THR A 12 0.75 25.53 31.09
CA THR A 12 0.11 24.69 32.14
C THR A 12 -1.14 25.29 32.76
N SER A 13 -1.49 26.56 32.50
CA SER A 13 -2.69 27.19 33.07
C SER A 13 -3.98 26.96 32.27
N LEU A 14 -3.93 26.19 31.18
CA LEU A 14 -5.07 25.97 30.26
C LEU A 14 -5.74 24.60 30.41
N LEU A 15 -5.22 23.74 31.28
CA LEU A 15 -5.83 22.44 31.61
C LEU A 15 -6.53 22.58 32.97
N SER A 16 -7.66 23.27 32.99
CA SER A 16 -8.61 23.15 34.09
C SER A 16 -9.45 21.90 33.85
N ASP A 17 -9.42 20.97 34.81
CA ASP A 17 -10.15 19.70 34.80
C ASP A 17 -11.68 19.94 34.99
N GLU A 18 -12.33 20.55 34.01
CA GLU A 18 -13.78 20.63 33.97
C GLU A 18 -14.37 19.26 33.56
N PRO A 19 -15.42 18.75 34.24
CA PRO A 19 -16.01 17.46 33.91
C PRO A 19 -16.65 17.49 32.51
N VAL A 20 -16.17 16.61 31.63
CA VAL A 20 -16.60 16.53 30.23
C VAL A 20 -17.95 15.82 30.11
N ASP A 21 -18.96 16.51 29.55
CA ASP A 21 -20.26 15.92 29.22
C ASP A 21 -20.11 14.75 28.22
N PRO A 22 -20.89 13.66 28.36
CA PRO A 22 -20.80 12.52 27.44
C PRO A 22 -21.23 12.92 26.02
N LEU A 23 -20.36 12.61 25.05
CA LEU A 23 -20.53 12.99 23.65
C LEU A 23 -21.85 12.45 23.06
N PRO A 24 -22.59 13.25 22.26
CA PRO A 24 -23.76 12.75 21.55
C PRO A 24 -23.36 11.69 20.50
N ASN A 25 -24.20 10.66 20.33
CA ASN A 25 -23.96 9.59 19.37
C ASN A 25 -23.87 10.14 17.94
N PRO A 26 -22.81 9.77 17.20
CA PRO A 26 -22.50 10.47 15.96
C PRO A 26 -23.45 10.08 14.82
N PRO A 27 -23.79 11.02 13.91
CA PRO A 27 -24.61 10.73 12.74
C PRO A 27 -23.88 9.79 11.77
N LYS A 28 -24.61 8.95 11.02
CA LYS A 28 -24.05 7.90 10.12
C LYS A 28 -22.99 8.36 9.10
N ALA A 29 -22.89 9.67 8.80
CA ALA A 29 -21.80 10.24 8.00
C ALA A 29 -20.42 10.20 8.72
N PHE A 30 -20.42 10.02 10.03
CA PHE A 30 -19.24 9.94 10.89
C PHE A 30 -18.49 8.61 10.75
N GLU A 31 -19.15 7.49 10.39
CA GLU A 31 -18.45 6.21 10.13
C GLU A 31 -17.45 6.33 8.96
N LYS A 32 -17.78 7.13 7.94
CA LYS A 32 -16.89 7.37 6.80
C LYS A 32 -15.75 8.34 7.14
N ALA A 33 -15.98 9.24 8.09
CA ALA A 33 -14.96 10.11 8.65
C ALA A 33 -14.03 9.35 9.61
N LEU A 34 -14.56 8.41 10.39
CA LEU A 34 -13.79 7.51 11.25
C LEU A 34 -12.91 6.56 10.45
N LEU A 35 -13.39 5.99 9.34
CA LEU A 35 -12.53 5.18 8.45
C LEU A 35 -11.40 6.00 7.84
N ARG A 36 -11.64 7.28 7.57
CA ARG A 36 -10.60 8.22 7.13
C ARG A 36 -9.66 8.59 8.29
N TYR A 37 -10.17 8.74 9.51
CA TYR A 37 -9.40 9.09 10.70
C TYR A 37 -8.49 7.93 11.18
N TRP A 38 -9.00 6.69 11.17
CA TRP A 38 -8.23 5.46 11.45
C TRP A 38 -7.10 5.21 10.43
N LEU A 39 -7.24 5.71 9.21
CA LEU A 39 -6.20 5.63 8.18
C LEU A 39 -5.15 6.76 8.30
N THR A 40 -5.40 7.81 9.09
CA THR A 40 -4.60 9.04 9.01
C THR A 40 -3.95 9.51 10.31
N GLN A 41 -4.28 8.98 11.50
CA GLN A 41 -3.56 9.39 12.74
C GLN A 41 -3.20 8.23 13.69
N ASP A 42 -1.90 8.16 13.97
CA ASP A 42 -1.19 7.55 15.09
C ASP A 42 -1.34 6.05 15.37
N LEU A 43 -0.51 5.25 14.68
CA LEU A 43 -0.08 3.93 15.15
C LEU A 43 1.18 4.04 16.02
N VAL A 44 1.03 4.70 17.18
CA VAL A 44 1.86 4.43 18.37
C VAL A 44 1.11 3.38 19.19
N VAL A 45 1.20 2.11 18.80
CA VAL A 45 0.91 0.99 19.71
C VAL A 45 1.88 -0.15 19.42
N CYS A 46 2.56 -0.56 20.48
CA CYS A 46 3.41 -1.74 20.59
C CYS A 46 2.57 -3.01 20.36
N ASP A 47 2.58 -3.54 19.14
CA ASP A 47 2.36 -4.97 18.96
C ASP A 47 2.95 -5.40 17.61
N VAL A 48 3.97 -6.25 17.65
CA VAL A 48 4.73 -6.68 16.46
C VAL A 48 3.90 -7.66 15.64
N GLU A 49 2.91 -8.35 16.23
CA GLU A 49 2.16 -9.42 15.56
C GLU A 49 0.96 -8.94 14.73
N LEU A 50 0.29 -7.84 15.09
CA LEU A 50 -0.89 -7.35 14.33
C LEU A 50 -0.56 -6.44 13.14
N LYS A 51 0.61 -5.78 13.14
CA LYS A 51 1.07 -5.02 11.95
C LYS A 51 1.32 -5.96 10.76
N CYS A 52 1.85 -7.16 11.02
CA CYS A 52 2.07 -8.16 9.98
C CYS A 52 0.75 -8.61 9.33
N HIS A 53 -0.37 -8.71 10.04
CA HIS A 53 -1.61 -9.24 9.44
C HIS A 53 -2.36 -8.25 8.53
N LEU A 54 -2.34 -6.95 8.84
CA LEU A 54 -2.96 -5.92 7.98
C LEU A 54 -2.05 -5.49 6.81
N ILE A 55 -0.73 -5.48 6.99
CA ILE A 55 0.24 -5.20 5.92
C ILE A 55 0.35 -6.37 4.93
N THR A 56 0.20 -7.62 5.40
CA THR A 56 0.11 -8.79 4.50
C THR A 56 -1.11 -8.72 3.56
N LEU A 57 -2.15 -7.93 3.89
CA LEU A 57 -3.32 -7.73 3.03
C LEU A 57 -3.16 -6.63 1.95
N LEU A 58 -2.03 -5.92 1.91
CA LEU A 58 -1.82 -4.75 1.03
C LEU A 58 -1.08 -5.05 -0.27
N PHE A 59 -0.46 -6.23 -0.41
CA PHE A 59 0.15 -6.64 -1.68
C PHE A 59 -0.87 -7.41 -2.52
N LEU A 60 -1.41 -6.75 -3.54
CA LEU A 60 -2.26 -7.39 -4.54
C LEU A 60 -1.42 -7.65 -5.79
N ARG A 61 -1.26 -8.94 -6.10
CA ARG A 61 -0.62 -9.36 -7.35
C ARG A 61 -1.67 -9.74 -8.38
N CYS A 62 -1.55 -9.18 -9.57
CA CYS A 62 -2.35 -9.53 -10.74
C CYS A 62 -1.43 -9.95 -11.88
N ARG A 63 -1.88 -10.84 -12.76
CA ARG A 63 -1.22 -11.13 -14.04
C ARG A 63 -2.11 -10.66 -15.18
N LEU A 64 -1.50 -10.03 -16.18
CA LEU A 64 -2.15 -9.60 -17.40
C LEU A 64 -1.81 -10.63 -18.48
N SER A 65 -2.82 -11.41 -18.87
CA SER A 65 -2.66 -12.54 -19.78
C SER A 65 -3.62 -12.44 -20.97
N ASP A 66 -3.17 -12.80 -22.16
CA ASP A 66 -4.00 -12.92 -23.37
C ASP A 66 -4.32 -14.37 -23.80
N ASP A 67 -3.91 -15.37 -23.01
CA ASP A 67 -4.11 -16.81 -23.29
C ASP A 67 -5.57 -17.20 -23.57
N SER A 68 -6.53 -16.49 -22.97
CA SER A 68 -7.96 -16.74 -23.20
C SER A 68 -8.49 -16.20 -24.54
N GLY A 69 -7.62 -15.68 -25.41
CA GLY A 69 -7.95 -14.98 -26.65
C GLY A 69 -8.26 -13.49 -26.46
N ALA A 70 -8.52 -13.07 -25.22
CA ALA A 70 -8.71 -11.68 -24.81
C ALA A 70 -7.74 -11.33 -23.68
N LEU A 71 -7.24 -10.09 -23.73
CA LEU A 71 -6.35 -9.53 -22.72
C LEU A 71 -7.13 -9.30 -21.41
N LYS A 72 -6.75 -9.99 -20.34
CA LYS A 72 -7.44 -9.96 -19.04
C LYS A 72 -6.47 -9.80 -17.89
N LEU A 73 -6.85 -8.96 -16.93
CA LEU A 73 -6.14 -8.83 -15.66
C LEU A 73 -6.73 -9.82 -14.64
N ILE A 74 -5.93 -10.77 -14.20
CA ILE A 74 -6.33 -11.88 -13.33
C ILE A 74 -5.64 -11.70 -11.97
N PRO A 75 -6.37 -11.56 -10.86
CA PRO A 75 -5.77 -11.51 -9.53
C PRO A 75 -5.22 -12.90 -9.15
N VAL A 76 -3.97 -12.97 -8.70
CA VAL A 76 -3.29 -14.25 -8.42
C VAL A 76 -3.04 -14.46 -6.93
N CYS A 77 -2.58 -13.44 -6.21
CA CYS A 77 -2.24 -13.56 -4.78
C CYS A 77 -2.61 -12.30 -3.99
N ARG A 78 -3.01 -12.51 -2.73
CA ARG A 78 -3.07 -11.50 -1.68
C ARG A 78 -2.21 -12.01 -0.53
N GLY A 79 -1.14 -11.31 -0.15
CA GLY A 79 -0.24 -11.82 0.88
C GLY A 79 1.23 -11.60 0.59
N ARG A 80 2.04 -12.52 1.12
CA ARG A 80 3.48 -12.58 0.88
C ARG A 80 3.78 -12.70 -0.60
N ILE A 81 4.76 -11.94 -1.06
CA ILE A 81 5.19 -11.94 -2.45
C ILE A 81 6.55 -12.61 -2.59
N SER A 82 6.60 -13.60 -3.48
CA SER A 82 7.82 -14.30 -3.84
C SER A 82 8.12 -14.16 -5.33
N HIS A 83 9.40 -14.14 -5.67
CA HIS A 83 9.88 -14.16 -7.04
C HIS A 83 9.40 -15.40 -7.78
N ALA A 84 9.38 -16.55 -7.10
CA ALA A 84 8.87 -17.81 -7.65
C ALA A 84 7.37 -17.72 -8.03
N GLY A 85 6.64 -16.78 -7.44
CA GLY A 85 5.24 -16.53 -7.78
C GLY A 85 5.05 -15.83 -9.12
N LEU A 86 6.02 -15.09 -9.64
CA LEU A 86 5.88 -14.32 -10.87
C LEU A 86 5.77 -15.24 -12.08
N GLU A 87 4.72 -15.06 -12.89
CA GLU A 87 4.51 -15.87 -14.08
C GLU A 87 5.44 -15.39 -15.20
N PRO A 88 6.40 -16.19 -15.68
CA PRO A 88 7.37 -15.75 -16.69
C PRO A 88 6.76 -15.54 -18.08
N THR A 89 5.58 -16.11 -18.35
CA THR A 89 4.89 -16.00 -19.64
C THR A 89 4.05 -14.75 -19.77
N ASP A 90 3.84 -14.00 -18.70
CA ASP A 90 2.86 -12.91 -18.66
C ASP A 90 3.47 -11.60 -18.15
N VAL A 91 2.67 -10.53 -18.20
CA VAL A 91 2.98 -9.29 -17.48
C VAL A 91 2.40 -9.36 -16.07
N ASN A 92 3.23 -9.21 -15.05
CA ASN A 92 2.84 -9.25 -13.65
C ASN A 92 2.73 -7.83 -13.09
N PHE A 93 1.62 -7.55 -12.40
CA PHE A 93 1.33 -6.31 -11.71
C PHE A 93 1.51 -6.58 -10.21
N VAL A 94 2.39 -5.81 -9.58
CA VAL A 94 2.68 -5.89 -8.15
C VAL A 94 2.32 -4.53 -7.55
N ASP A 95 1.17 -4.50 -6.89
CA ASP A 95 0.62 -3.31 -6.26
C ASP A 95 1.16 -3.21 -4.83
N THR A 96 1.87 -2.12 -4.55
CA THR A 96 2.55 -1.87 -3.28
C THR A 96 2.15 -0.49 -2.73
N ILE A 97 2.60 -0.17 -1.52
CA ILE A 97 2.40 1.17 -0.96
C ILE A 97 3.22 2.25 -1.70
N ASP A 98 4.40 1.89 -2.19
CA ASP A 98 5.35 2.81 -2.83
C ASP A 98 5.04 3.04 -4.32
N GLY A 99 4.34 2.10 -4.95
CA GLY A 99 3.98 2.21 -6.36
C GLY A 99 3.41 0.92 -6.95
N LEU A 100 2.95 1.03 -8.20
CA LEU A 100 2.58 -0.11 -9.02
C LEU A 100 3.78 -0.56 -9.84
N PHE A 101 4.34 -1.72 -9.53
CA PHE A 101 5.41 -2.33 -10.31
C PHE A 101 4.83 -3.26 -11.38
N ILE A 102 5.26 -3.08 -12.61
CA ILE A 102 4.85 -3.88 -13.77
C ILE A 102 6.07 -4.62 -14.27
N TYR A 103 6.11 -5.90 -13.93
CA TYR A 103 7.16 -6.82 -14.32
C TYR A 103 6.76 -7.57 -15.59
N VAL A 104 7.49 -7.32 -16.67
CA VAL A 104 7.29 -8.00 -17.95
C VAL A 104 8.07 -9.30 -17.95
N GLY A 105 7.35 -10.42 -17.94
CA GLY A 105 7.93 -11.76 -18.02
C GLY A 105 8.79 -11.96 -19.28
N PRO A 106 9.81 -12.83 -19.23
CA PRO A 106 10.73 -13.05 -20.34
C PRO A 106 10.05 -13.52 -21.64
N THR A 107 8.95 -14.26 -21.53
CA THR A 107 8.21 -14.81 -22.68
C THR A 107 6.84 -14.15 -22.90
N ALA A 108 6.61 -12.98 -22.29
CA ALA A 108 5.37 -12.22 -22.42
C ALA A 108 5.03 -11.86 -23.88
N SER A 109 3.75 -12.00 -24.21
CA SER A 109 3.22 -11.73 -25.54
C SER A 109 3.44 -10.26 -25.92
N LYS A 110 3.53 -9.96 -27.22
CA LYS A 110 3.65 -8.57 -27.70
C LYS A 110 2.41 -7.75 -27.30
N ARG A 111 1.24 -8.37 -27.36
CA ARG A 111 -0.04 -7.74 -27.04
C ARG A 111 -0.16 -7.41 -25.56
N GLU A 112 0.33 -8.28 -24.68
CA GLU A 112 0.37 -8.03 -23.24
C GLU A 112 1.29 -6.86 -22.90
N ARG A 113 2.49 -6.83 -23.50
CA ARG A 113 3.46 -5.75 -23.32
C ARG A 113 2.94 -4.40 -23.77
N GLU A 114 2.29 -4.34 -24.94
CA GLU A 114 1.69 -3.12 -25.47
C GLU A 114 0.44 -2.70 -24.67
N GLY A 115 -0.32 -3.68 -24.16
CA GLY A 115 -1.52 -3.45 -23.35
C GLY A 115 -1.24 -3.04 -21.89
N ALA A 116 -0.07 -3.41 -21.36
CA ALA A 116 0.28 -3.24 -19.95
C ALA A 116 0.08 -1.81 -19.43
N TRP A 117 0.53 -0.80 -20.18
CA TRP A 117 0.40 0.60 -19.78
C TRP A 117 -1.06 1.07 -19.68
N SER A 118 -1.88 0.67 -20.66
CA SER A 118 -3.30 1.03 -20.70
C SER A 118 -4.04 0.38 -19.53
N GLU A 119 -3.77 -0.90 -19.29
CA GLU A 119 -4.40 -1.65 -18.19
C GLU A 119 -3.94 -1.16 -16.82
N ALA A 120 -2.68 -0.73 -16.66
CA ALA A 120 -2.18 -0.09 -15.44
C ALA A 120 -2.95 1.17 -15.07
N ARG A 121 -3.17 2.06 -16.05
CA ARG A 121 -3.93 3.30 -15.82
C ARG A 121 -5.38 3.02 -15.46
N LYS A 122 -6.01 2.04 -16.12
CA LYS A 122 -7.38 1.60 -15.78
C LYS A 122 -7.44 1.02 -14.37
N TYR A 123 -6.50 0.14 -14.04
CA TYR A 123 -6.38 -0.46 -12.71
C TYR A 123 -6.27 0.60 -11.61
N LEU A 124 -5.34 1.55 -11.75
CA LEU A 124 -5.15 2.64 -10.78
C LEU A 124 -6.36 3.59 -10.69
N SER A 125 -7.01 3.89 -11.83
CA SER A 125 -8.24 4.68 -11.86
C SER A 125 -9.36 3.98 -11.10
N ASN A 126 -9.55 2.68 -11.31
CA ASN A 126 -10.56 1.87 -10.61
C ASN A 126 -10.29 1.78 -9.10
N MET A 127 -9.02 1.73 -8.71
CA MET A 127 -8.58 1.76 -7.31
C MET A 127 -8.58 3.17 -6.68
N GLN A 128 -9.02 4.20 -7.41
CA GLN A 128 -9.00 5.61 -6.97
C GLN A 128 -7.60 6.11 -6.56
N ARG A 129 -6.53 5.55 -7.16
CA ARG A 129 -5.12 5.93 -6.95
C ARG A 129 -4.44 6.37 -8.26
N PRO A 130 -4.98 7.35 -9.00
CA PRO A 130 -4.44 7.73 -10.33
C PRO A 130 -3.06 8.41 -10.27
N TYR A 131 -2.64 8.88 -9.10
CA TYR A 131 -1.36 9.58 -8.90
C TYR A 131 -0.22 8.66 -8.46
N MET A 132 -0.51 7.37 -8.24
CA MET A 132 0.50 6.39 -7.84
C MET A 132 1.54 6.23 -8.96
N SER A 133 2.82 6.15 -8.59
CA SER A 133 3.90 5.89 -9.53
C SER A 133 3.73 4.51 -10.18
N VAL A 134 4.10 4.42 -11.46
CA VAL A 134 4.09 3.17 -12.21
C VAL A 134 5.51 2.88 -12.68
N HIS A 135 6.07 1.75 -12.25
CA HIS A 135 7.43 1.34 -12.56
C HIS A 135 7.40 0.17 -13.54
N PHE A 136 8.06 0.31 -14.70
CA PHE A 136 8.18 -0.75 -15.69
C PHE A 136 9.53 -1.45 -15.56
N LEU A 137 9.47 -2.77 -15.38
CA LEU A 137 10.64 -3.61 -15.22
C LEU A 137 10.58 -4.77 -16.21
N LYS A 138 11.65 -4.95 -16.98
CA LYS A 138 11.81 -6.12 -17.82
C LYS A 138 12.50 -7.23 -17.03
N ALA A 139 12.24 -8.49 -17.38
CA ALA A 139 13.01 -9.62 -16.85
C ALA A 139 14.52 -9.36 -16.95
N GLY A 140 15.22 -9.46 -15.81
CA GLY A 140 16.66 -9.20 -15.67
C GLY A 140 17.07 -7.75 -15.42
N GLN A 141 16.13 -6.79 -15.44
CA GLN A 141 16.40 -5.41 -15.05
C GLN A 141 16.45 -5.30 -13.52
N LYS A 142 17.53 -4.71 -12.98
CA LYS A 142 17.66 -4.45 -11.55
C LYS A 142 16.93 -3.16 -11.16
N SER A 143 16.22 -3.17 -10.04
CA SER A 143 15.66 -1.99 -9.38
C SER A 143 15.76 -2.23 -7.89
N TYR A 144 16.38 -1.29 -7.19
CA TYR A 144 16.56 -1.39 -5.75
C TYR A 144 15.20 -1.48 -5.03
N GLU A 145 14.27 -0.61 -5.42
CA GLU A 145 12.92 -0.54 -4.84
C GLU A 145 12.12 -1.82 -5.09
N PHE A 146 12.27 -2.42 -6.27
CA PHE A 146 11.60 -3.68 -6.58
C PHE A 146 12.28 -4.87 -5.92
N ASP A 147 13.59 -4.85 -5.68
CA ASP A 147 14.29 -5.95 -5.03
C ASP A 147 14.03 -5.95 -3.51
N GLU A 148 13.64 -4.81 -2.91
CA GLU A 148 13.30 -4.70 -1.49
C GLU A 148 11.92 -5.27 -1.11
N ILE A 149 10.98 -5.38 -2.05
CA ILE A 149 9.59 -5.75 -1.72
C ILE A 149 9.38 -7.25 -1.47
N TRP A 150 10.35 -8.11 -1.78
CA TRP A 150 10.17 -9.57 -1.71
C TRP A 150 10.33 -10.13 -0.30
N ASP A 151 9.51 -11.13 0.03
CA ASP A 151 9.57 -11.86 1.29
C ASP A 151 10.47 -13.12 1.21
N ASP A 152 11.34 -13.21 0.20
CA ASP A 152 12.15 -14.40 -0.11
C ASP A 152 13.46 -14.50 0.70
N TYR A 153 13.58 -13.72 1.77
CA TYR A 153 14.70 -13.81 2.71
C TYR A 153 14.55 -15.09 3.56
N GLU A 154 15.24 -16.17 3.16
CA GLU A 154 15.58 -17.31 4.03
C GLU A 154 16.67 -16.97 5.05
#